data_AF-A0A067DAW8-F1
#
_entry.id   AF-A0A067DAW8-F1
#
_cell.length_a   1.000
_cell.length_b   1.000
_cell.length_c   1.000
_cell.angle_alpha   90.00
_cell.angle_beta   90.00
_cell.angle_gamma   90.00
#
_symmetry.space_group_name_H-M   'P 1'
#
loop_
_entity.id
_entity.type
_entity.pdbx_description
1 polymer ?
#
loop_
_entity_poly.entity_id
_entity_poly.type
_entity_poly.pdbx_seq_one_letter_code
_entity_poly.pdbx_strand_id
1 'polypeptide(L)'
;MSTTPPRSPHRRYVPGPRTEVGFGEEGMAQLLERNREWAEEMRAKDPNFFAKLVDTQSPEILWIGCSDSRVPANEILKLPPGEVFVHRNIANQVISTDLNCLSVIEYAVKHLKVKHIIVCGHYGCGGVNAALSQKEFGIVDNWLRSIKDLYIENARKFLDCDDATKSELLIEENVARGVYNVCHTRIVQNAWEAGQQLSVHGWCYRLKDGIIRDLGLCITGMDQDESIYRRIHNKSKPETPVHLPRISLDPSVNAIRASLEHSALPLAATTPRISISTDAAIWLSPPTGPPTEASPVPPHRPLPQSPQRHVRSRANLGEGEEGMAQLLERNRLWADDMRTRDPNFFSKLAETQSPEILWIGCSDSRVPANEILDLPPGEVFVHRNIANQVISTDLNCLSVIEYAVKFLKVKHIIVCGHYGCGGVNAALSQKEFGIVDNWLRSIKDLYIDHARKFLDCDDAIKSEMLVEENVARGVYNVCHTRIVQNAWEAGQSVSVHGWCYRLKDGIIRDLGLCVTGMDQVETIYRRMREKTQAAS
;
A
#
# COMPACT_ATOMS: atom_id res chain seq x y z
N MET A 1 8.61 -47.07 -19.12
CA MET A 1 8.49 -45.67 -19.58
C MET A 1 7.90 -44.88 -18.42
N SER A 2 8.76 -44.21 -17.64
CA SER A 2 8.35 -43.38 -16.50
C SER A 2 8.46 -41.92 -16.92
N THR A 3 7.31 -41.30 -17.22
CA THR A 3 7.22 -39.89 -17.60
C THR A 3 7.21 -39.05 -16.33
N THR A 4 8.40 -38.65 -15.89
CA THR A 4 8.53 -37.54 -14.94
C THR A 4 8.17 -36.25 -15.69
N PRO A 5 7.25 -35.41 -15.18
CA PRO A 5 6.97 -34.13 -15.84
C PRO A 5 8.21 -33.22 -15.73
N PRO A 6 8.47 -32.37 -16.73
CA PRO A 6 9.64 -31.51 -16.72
C PRO A 6 9.53 -30.51 -15.56
N ARG A 7 10.52 -30.53 -14.66
CA ARG A 7 10.64 -29.53 -13.59
C ARG A 7 10.97 -28.17 -14.22
N SER A 8 10.00 -27.26 -14.19
CA SER A 8 10.21 -25.83 -14.47
C SER A 8 11.23 -25.26 -13.49
N PRO A 9 12.28 -24.55 -13.96
CA PRO A 9 13.35 -24.02 -13.10
C PRO A 9 12.95 -22.76 -12.30
N HIS A 10 11.67 -22.36 -12.31
CA HIS A 10 11.20 -21.13 -11.68
C HIS A 10 9.94 -21.33 -10.82
N ARG A 11 9.90 -22.36 -9.97
CA ARG A 11 8.83 -22.48 -8.97
C ARG A 11 9.12 -21.51 -7.82
N ARG A 12 8.61 -20.27 -7.93
CA ARG A 12 8.62 -19.29 -6.84
C ARG A 12 7.92 -19.87 -5.61
N TYR A 13 8.30 -19.33 -4.45
CA TYR A 13 7.75 -19.63 -3.15
C TYR A 13 6.21 -19.71 -3.16
N VAL A 14 5.67 -20.73 -2.47
CA VAL A 14 4.24 -20.96 -2.31
C VAL A 14 3.97 -20.86 -0.81
N PRO A 15 3.10 -19.94 -0.36
CA PRO A 15 2.76 -19.84 1.04
C PRO A 15 2.20 -21.15 1.60
N GLY A 16 2.55 -21.46 2.84
CA GLY A 16 1.93 -22.53 3.59
C GLY A 16 0.45 -22.27 3.91
N PRO A 17 -0.24 -23.25 4.50
CA PRO A 17 -1.67 -23.17 4.78
C PRO A 17 -1.99 -22.13 5.86
N ARG A 18 -3.24 -21.68 5.89
CA ARG A 18 -3.78 -20.88 7.00
C ARG A 18 -3.55 -21.64 8.32
N THR A 19 -3.08 -20.92 9.33
CA THR A 19 -2.72 -21.47 10.63
C THR A 19 -3.33 -20.57 11.70
N GLU A 20 -4.09 -21.15 12.64
CA GLU A 20 -4.52 -20.43 13.84
C GLU A 20 -3.31 -20.23 14.75
N VAL A 21 -3.08 -18.99 15.16
CA VAL A 21 -1.97 -18.62 16.03
C VAL A 21 -2.48 -18.63 17.47
N GLY A 22 -1.80 -19.41 18.32
CA GLY A 22 -2.08 -19.45 19.75
C GLY A 22 -1.80 -18.10 20.42
N PHE A 23 -2.25 -17.88 21.65
CA PHE A 23 -1.99 -16.61 22.35
C PHE A 23 -0.56 -16.55 22.92
N GLY A 24 -0.02 -15.33 23.08
CA GLY A 24 1.26 -15.10 23.77
C GLY A 24 2.48 -15.66 23.02
N GLU A 25 3.60 -15.85 23.74
CA GLU A 25 4.86 -16.33 23.15
C GLU A 25 4.74 -17.76 22.59
N GLU A 26 4.02 -18.64 23.27
CA GLU A 26 3.84 -20.03 22.85
C GLU A 26 3.16 -20.14 21.48
N GLY A 27 2.18 -19.28 21.22
CA GLY A 27 1.52 -19.22 19.92
C GLY A 27 2.40 -18.68 18.80
N MET A 28 3.38 -17.83 19.14
CA MET A 28 4.30 -17.24 18.18
C MET A 28 5.48 -18.15 17.82
N ALA A 29 5.83 -19.11 18.69
CA ALA A 29 6.92 -20.05 18.46
C ALA A 29 6.77 -20.82 17.14
N GLN A 30 5.53 -21.17 16.77
CA GLN A 30 5.23 -21.83 15.50
C GLN A 30 5.60 -20.94 14.30
N LEU A 31 5.33 -19.64 14.35
CA LEU A 31 5.65 -18.71 13.26
C LEU A 31 7.16 -18.50 13.11
N LEU A 32 7.90 -18.51 14.23
CA LEU A 32 9.36 -18.46 14.20
C LEU A 32 9.95 -19.73 13.56
N GLU A 33 9.37 -20.90 13.83
CA GLU A 33 9.80 -22.15 13.19
C GLU A 33 9.49 -22.15 11.69
N ARG A 34 8.28 -21.76 11.31
CA ARG A 34 7.89 -21.59 9.91
C ARG A 34 8.81 -20.64 9.15
N ASN A 35 9.25 -19.55 9.80
CA ASN A 35 10.23 -18.64 9.22
C ASN A 35 11.58 -19.33 8.96
N ARG A 36 12.06 -20.19 9.85
CA ARG A 36 13.29 -20.97 9.64
C ARG A 36 13.14 -21.92 8.46
N GLU A 37 12.05 -22.68 8.42
CA GLU A 37 11.73 -23.60 7.32
C GLU A 37 11.64 -22.86 5.98
N TRP A 38 10.98 -21.70 5.96
CA TRP A 38 10.89 -20.82 4.80
C TRP A 38 12.27 -20.37 4.33
N ALA A 39 13.12 -19.90 5.24
CA ALA A 39 14.46 -19.42 4.90
C ALA A 39 15.36 -20.54 4.37
N GLU A 40 15.25 -21.74 4.93
CA GLU A 40 15.93 -22.94 4.43
C GLU A 40 15.44 -23.32 3.03
N GLU A 41 14.11 -23.30 2.81
CA GLU A 41 13.53 -23.59 1.50
C GLU A 41 13.99 -22.57 0.44
N MET A 42 14.05 -21.28 0.79
CA MET A 42 14.54 -20.23 -0.12
C MET A 42 16.00 -20.44 -0.47
N ARG A 43 16.84 -20.78 0.52
CA ARG A 43 18.26 -21.06 0.30
C ARG A 43 18.49 -22.33 -0.52
N ALA A 44 17.64 -23.35 -0.35
CA ALA A 44 17.69 -24.57 -1.15
C ALA A 44 17.27 -24.32 -2.61
N LYS A 45 16.30 -23.43 -2.85
CA LYS A 45 15.86 -23.02 -4.20
C LYS A 45 16.90 -22.15 -4.90
N ASP A 46 17.50 -21.21 -4.18
CA ASP A 46 18.54 -20.31 -4.68
C ASP A 46 19.54 -19.99 -3.56
N PRO A 47 20.74 -20.59 -3.57
CA PRO A 47 21.77 -20.33 -2.55
C PRO A 47 22.16 -18.86 -2.43
N ASN A 48 21.94 -18.06 -3.48
CA ASN A 48 22.23 -16.63 -3.51
C ASN A 48 21.00 -15.75 -3.23
N PHE A 49 19.86 -16.32 -2.84
CA PHE A 49 18.60 -15.59 -2.64
C PHE A 49 18.77 -14.37 -1.72
N PHE A 50 19.29 -14.60 -0.51
CA PHE A 50 19.47 -13.54 0.48
C PHE A 50 20.63 -12.59 0.15
N ALA A 51 21.70 -13.08 -0.49
CA ALA A 51 22.78 -12.23 -0.97
C ALA A 51 22.27 -11.22 -2.00
N LYS A 52 21.49 -11.68 -2.98
CA LYS A 52 20.81 -10.81 -3.95
C LYS A 52 19.89 -9.80 -3.28
N LEU A 53 19.16 -10.23 -2.24
CA LEU A 53 18.25 -9.35 -1.51
C LEU A 53 18.98 -8.21 -0.78
N VAL A 54 20.16 -8.48 -0.22
CA VAL A 54 21.02 -7.47 0.43
C VAL A 54 21.61 -6.50 -0.60
N ASP A 55 21.96 -6.99 -1.78
CA ASP A 55 22.55 -6.20 -2.88
C ASP A 55 21.51 -5.34 -3.64
N THR A 56 20.23 -5.74 -3.65
CA THR A 56 19.14 -4.95 -4.24
C THR A 56 18.76 -3.79 -3.32
N GLN A 57 19.39 -2.62 -3.50
CA GLN A 57 19.19 -1.43 -2.66
C GLN A 57 18.38 -0.29 -3.31
N SER A 58 17.93 -0.47 -4.55
CA SER A 58 17.33 0.62 -5.35
C SER A 58 16.03 0.16 -6.02
N PRO A 59 14.93 0.03 -5.26
CA PRO A 59 13.62 -0.23 -5.86
C PRO A 59 13.27 0.91 -6.83
N GLU A 60 12.71 0.59 -7.99
CA GLU A 60 12.27 1.61 -8.95
C GLU A 60 10.84 2.12 -8.67
N ILE A 61 10.12 1.41 -7.80
CA ILE A 61 8.70 1.66 -7.49
C ILE A 61 8.54 1.97 -6.00
N LEU A 62 7.88 3.10 -5.69
CA LEU A 62 7.18 3.30 -4.43
C LEU A 62 5.71 2.90 -4.59
N TRP A 63 5.24 1.97 -3.76
CA TRP A 63 3.85 1.54 -3.69
C TRP A 63 3.19 2.10 -2.42
N ILE A 64 2.17 2.91 -2.57
CA ILE A 64 1.31 3.41 -1.48
C ILE A 64 0.00 2.63 -1.54
N GLY A 65 -0.17 1.69 -0.61
CA GLY A 65 -1.31 0.77 -0.58
C GLY A 65 -2.10 0.80 0.73
N CYS A 66 -3.19 0.04 0.77
CA CYS A 66 -4.02 -0.07 1.96
C CYS A 66 -3.43 -1.12 2.93
N SER A 67 -3.61 -0.95 4.24
CA SER A 67 -3.28 -1.98 5.23
C SER A 67 -4.16 -3.24 5.10
N ASP A 68 -5.38 -3.09 4.56
CA ASP A 68 -6.36 -4.15 4.28
C ASP A 68 -6.19 -4.80 2.89
N SER A 69 -5.07 -4.56 2.18
CA SER A 69 -4.99 -4.98 0.78
C SER A 69 -4.93 -6.51 0.57
N ARG A 70 -4.80 -7.32 1.62
CA ARG A 70 -4.74 -8.81 1.62
C ARG A 70 -3.66 -9.46 0.73
N VAL A 71 -3.13 -8.80 -0.28
CA VAL A 71 -2.10 -9.28 -1.21
C VAL A 71 -0.88 -8.36 -1.16
N PRO A 72 0.34 -8.88 -0.95
CA PRO A 72 1.57 -8.09 -1.04
C PRO A 72 1.79 -7.46 -2.42
N ALA A 73 2.43 -6.27 -2.46
CA ALA A 73 2.68 -5.54 -3.71
C ALA A 73 3.63 -6.31 -4.65
N ASN A 74 4.66 -6.96 -4.10
CA ASN A 74 5.59 -7.78 -4.88
C ASN A 74 4.88 -8.97 -5.53
N GLU A 75 3.96 -9.62 -4.80
CA GLU A 75 3.19 -10.76 -5.29
C GLU A 75 2.27 -10.35 -6.44
N ILE A 76 1.43 -9.33 -6.23
CA ILE A 76 0.44 -8.90 -7.23
C ILE A 76 1.10 -8.38 -8.52
N LEU A 77 2.32 -7.83 -8.44
CA LEU A 77 3.11 -7.38 -9.59
C LEU A 77 4.04 -8.45 -10.16
N LYS A 78 4.07 -9.65 -9.56
CA LYS A 78 5.00 -10.74 -9.91
C LYS A 78 6.46 -10.27 -9.91
N LEU A 79 6.83 -9.39 -8.98
CA LEU A 79 8.19 -8.90 -8.78
C LEU A 79 8.91 -9.68 -7.67
N PRO A 80 10.23 -9.84 -7.73
CA PRO A 80 11.02 -10.33 -6.61
C PRO A 80 10.91 -9.44 -5.35
N PRO A 81 11.15 -10.00 -4.15
CA PRO A 81 11.34 -9.21 -2.94
C PRO A 81 12.44 -8.15 -3.12
N GLY A 82 12.26 -6.97 -2.50
CA GLY A 82 13.19 -5.84 -2.57
C GLY A 82 13.04 -4.90 -3.78
N GLU A 83 12.23 -5.25 -4.77
CA GLU A 83 12.02 -4.42 -5.98
C GLU A 83 10.96 -3.33 -5.81
N VAL A 84 10.12 -3.42 -4.78
CA VAL A 84 9.08 -2.42 -4.46
C VAL A 84 9.28 -1.90 -3.04
N PHE A 85 9.36 -0.58 -2.92
CA PHE A 85 9.34 0.14 -1.65
C PHE A 85 7.89 0.39 -1.23
N VAL A 86 7.48 0.01 -0.02
CA VAL A 86 6.06 -0.09 0.32
C VAL A 86 5.68 0.81 1.50
N HIS A 87 4.71 1.70 1.30
CA HIS A 87 3.91 2.33 2.36
C HIS A 87 2.55 1.65 2.44
N ARG A 88 2.04 1.42 3.66
CA ARG A 88 0.67 0.95 3.86
C ARG A 88 0.03 1.70 5.02
N ASN A 89 -1.18 2.17 4.83
CA ASN A 89 -2.02 2.78 5.86
C ASN A 89 -3.51 2.45 5.62
N ILE A 90 -4.40 2.90 6.52
CA ILE A 90 -5.85 2.71 6.31
C ILE A 90 -6.31 3.47 5.06
N ALA A 91 -6.90 2.73 4.11
CA ALA A 91 -7.46 3.23 2.85
C ALA A 91 -6.45 3.95 1.94
N ASN A 92 -5.17 3.55 1.96
CA ASN A 92 -4.13 4.03 1.03
C ASN A 92 -4.09 5.55 0.86
N GLN A 93 -4.37 6.27 1.95
CA GLN A 93 -4.53 7.72 1.92
C GLN A 93 -3.17 8.39 1.79
N VAL A 94 -3.12 9.47 1.01
CA VAL A 94 -2.01 10.40 1.00
C VAL A 94 -2.56 11.72 1.49
N ILE A 95 -2.34 12.05 2.76
CA ILE A 95 -2.80 13.31 3.36
C ILE A 95 -1.63 14.30 3.32
N SER A 96 -1.89 15.53 2.88
CA SER A 96 -0.86 16.55 2.61
C SER A 96 -0.04 16.98 3.82
N THR A 97 -0.52 16.70 5.03
CA THR A 97 0.16 17.01 6.31
C THR A 97 0.58 15.76 7.09
N ASP A 98 0.40 14.57 6.53
CA ASP A 98 0.81 13.32 7.18
C ASP A 98 2.33 13.13 7.05
N LEU A 99 3.07 13.48 8.11
CA LEU A 99 4.52 13.32 8.16
C LEU A 99 4.96 11.87 7.96
N ASN A 100 4.13 10.88 8.35
CA ASN A 100 4.42 9.47 8.12
C ASN A 100 4.55 9.18 6.63
N CYS A 101 3.49 9.43 5.85
CA CYS A 101 3.49 9.23 4.39
C CYS A 101 4.50 10.15 3.67
N LEU A 102 4.59 11.42 4.06
CA LEU A 102 5.55 12.37 3.46
C LEU A 102 7.00 11.94 3.65
N SER A 103 7.36 11.40 4.82
CA SER A 103 8.71 10.87 5.04
C SER A 103 9.02 9.68 4.13
N VAL A 104 8.04 8.82 3.86
CA VAL A 104 8.20 7.69 2.96
C VAL A 104 8.36 8.15 1.51
N ILE A 105 7.55 9.11 1.07
CA ILE A 105 7.65 9.71 -0.27
C ILE A 105 9.01 10.39 -0.45
N GLU A 106 9.44 11.20 0.51
CA GLU A 106 10.74 11.88 0.43
C GLU A 106 11.89 10.88 0.40
N TYR A 107 11.84 9.85 1.23
CA TYR A 107 12.89 8.84 1.23
C TYR A 107 12.99 8.10 -0.10
N ALA A 108 11.85 7.70 -0.66
CA ALA A 108 11.78 7.05 -1.95
C ALA A 108 12.30 7.94 -3.08
N VAL A 109 11.86 9.20 -3.13
CA VAL A 109 12.17 10.13 -4.23
C VAL A 109 13.60 10.65 -4.14
N LYS A 110 14.07 11.04 -2.94
CA LYS A 110 15.38 11.68 -2.77
C LYS A 110 16.51 10.69 -2.58
N HIS A 111 16.31 9.61 -1.83
CA HIS A 111 17.38 8.68 -1.47
C HIS A 111 17.39 7.43 -2.34
N LEU A 112 16.24 6.80 -2.54
CA LEU A 112 16.16 5.60 -3.38
C LEU A 112 16.08 5.93 -4.88
N LYS A 113 15.73 7.18 -5.22
CA LYS A 113 15.55 7.65 -6.60
C LYS A 113 14.57 6.77 -7.38
N VAL A 114 13.44 6.43 -6.76
CA VAL A 114 12.35 5.72 -7.44
C VAL A 114 11.94 6.48 -8.70
N LYS A 115 11.54 5.73 -9.73
CA LYS A 115 11.06 6.27 -11.01
C LYS A 115 9.54 6.33 -11.06
N HIS A 116 8.87 5.45 -10.30
CA HIS A 116 7.42 5.33 -10.30
C HIS A 116 6.87 5.39 -8.86
N ILE A 117 5.85 6.21 -8.64
CA ILE A 117 5.02 6.16 -7.43
C ILE A 117 3.65 5.64 -7.85
N ILE A 118 3.19 4.56 -7.23
CA ILE A 118 1.88 3.95 -7.50
C ILE A 118 1.03 4.12 -6.25
N VAL A 119 -0.04 4.90 -6.36
CA VAL A 119 -1.11 4.93 -5.36
C VAL A 119 -2.11 3.86 -5.74
N CYS A 120 -2.20 2.80 -4.94
CA CYS A 120 -3.03 1.65 -5.26
C CYS A 120 -4.15 1.45 -4.24
N GLY A 121 -5.38 1.63 -4.73
CA GLY A 121 -6.60 1.26 -4.02
C GLY A 121 -6.99 -0.21 -4.25
N HIS A 122 -8.01 -0.65 -3.53
CA HIS A 122 -8.65 -1.94 -3.80
C HIS A 122 -10.15 -1.84 -3.56
N TYR A 123 -10.94 -2.45 -4.45
CA TYR A 123 -12.39 -2.47 -4.28
C TYR A 123 -12.79 -3.29 -3.05
N GLY A 124 -13.84 -2.85 -2.37
CA GLY A 124 -14.25 -3.42 -1.07
C GLY A 124 -13.39 -2.96 0.12
N CYS A 125 -12.63 -1.87 -0.03
CA CYS A 125 -11.78 -1.33 1.03
C CYS A 125 -12.56 -1.06 2.33
N GLY A 126 -12.17 -1.75 3.42
CA GLY A 126 -12.82 -1.60 4.72
C GLY A 126 -12.79 -0.16 5.27
N GLY A 127 -11.72 0.59 5.00
CA GLY A 127 -11.60 1.99 5.43
C GLY A 127 -12.56 2.93 4.68
N VAL A 128 -12.70 2.79 3.36
CA VAL A 128 -13.65 3.60 2.58
C VAL A 128 -15.09 3.23 2.93
N ASN A 129 -15.38 1.94 3.11
CA ASN A 129 -16.69 1.47 3.55
C ASN A 129 -17.05 1.98 4.95
N ALA A 130 -16.08 2.01 5.88
CA ALA A 130 -16.26 2.61 7.19
C ALA A 130 -16.59 4.12 7.07
N ALA A 131 -15.90 4.85 6.18
CA ALA A 131 -16.13 6.27 5.95
C ALA A 131 -17.53 6.57 5.37
N LEU A 132 -18.04 5.71 4.49
CA LEU A 132 -19.40 5.79 3.96
C LEU A 132 -20.48 5.43 4.99
N SER A 133 -20.13 4.64 6.00
CA SER A 133 -21.06 4.26 7.03
C SER A 133 -21.31 5.38 8.04
N GLN A 134 -22.48 5.34 8.68
CA GLN A 134 -22.85 6.25 9.78
C GLN A 134 -22.42 5.74 11.16
N LYS A 135 -21.52 4.74 11.21
CA LYS A 135 -21.03 4.15 12.46
C LYS A 135 -19.86 4.98 13.00
N GLU A 136 -19.68 4.93 14.31
CA GLU A 136 -18.52 5.53 15.00
C GLU A 136 -17.41 4.47 15.15
N PHE A 137 -16.20 4.83 14.71
CA PHE A 137 -15.03 3.97 14.75
C PHE A 137 -13.97 4.43 15.75
N GLY A 138 -14.08 5.62 16.35
CA GLY A 138 -13.16 6.12 17.37
C GLY A 138 -12.13 7.08 16.79
N ILE A 139 -10.84 6.94 17.12
CA ILE A 139 -9.82 7.87 16.60
C ILE A 139 -9.67 7.75 15.06
N VAL A 140 -9.90 6.56 14.50
CA VAL A 140 -9.95 6.27 13.06
C VAL A 140 -10.92 7.19 12.31
N ASP A 141 -12.01 7.66 12.93
CA ASP A 141 -12.93 8.59 12.25
C ASP A 141 -12.27 9.92 11.86
N ASN A 142 -11.26 10.36 12.62
CA ASN A 142 -10.50 11.55 12.28
C ASN A 142 -9.61 11.31 11.05
N TRP A 143 -9.07 10.10 10.92
CA TRP A 143 -8.32 9.69 9.74
C TRP A 143 -9.20 9.51 8.51
N LEU A 144 -10.40 8.95 8.69
CA LEU A 144 -11.36 8.75 7.59
C LEU A 144 -12.08 10.05 7.17
N ARG A 145 -11.90 11.15 7.90
CA ARG A 145 -12.55 12.44 7.58
C ARG A 145 -12.20 12.92 6.18
N SER A 146 -10.96 12.79 5.72
CA SER A 146 -10.56 13.17 4.36
C SER A 146 -11.33 12.41 3.28
N ILE A 147 -11.72 11.16 3.53
CA ILE A 147 -12.57 10.38 2.60
C ILE A 147 -14.03 10.86 2.66
N LYS A 148 -14.53 11.24 3.84
CA LYS A 148 -15.87 11.83 4.00
C LYS A 148 -15.95 13.19 3.29
N ASP A 149 -14.92 14.02 3.44
CA ASP A 149 -14.82 15.31 2.76
C ASP A 149 -14.80 15.12 1.24
N LEU A 150 -14.03 14.14 0.75
CA LEU A 150 -14.00 13.78 -0.66
C LEU A 150 -15.37 13.34 -1.21
N TYR A 151 -16.13 12.57 -0.42
CA TYR A 151 -17.52 12.22 -0.76
C TYR A 151 -18.40 13.46 -0.90
N ILE A 152 -18.30 14.41 0.04
CA ILE A 152 -19.08 15.65 0.02
C ILE A 152 -18.70 16.54 -1.16
N GLU A 153 -17.41 16.72 -1.42
CA GLU A 153 -16.88 17.48 -2.56
C GLU A 153 -17.39 16.94 -3.91
N ASN A 154 -17.60 15.63 -3.97
CA ASN A 154 -18.05 14.92 -5.17
C ASN A 154 -19.51 14.46 -5.09
N ALA A 155 -20.32 15.01 -4.17
CA ALA A 155 -21.67 14.52 -3.86
C ALA A 155 -22.56 14.30 -5.10
N ARG A 156 -22.40 15.14 -6.13
CA ARG A 156 -23.14 15.02 -7.40
C ARG A 156 -22.87 13.71 -8.15
N LYS A 157 -21.67 13.14 -8.04
CA LYS A 157 -21.30 11.87 -8.68
C LYS A 157 -22.02 10.67 -8.04
N PHE A 158 -22.57 10.83 -6.83
CA PHE A 158 -23.14 9.75 -6.03
C PHE A 158 -24.68 9.77 -5.92
N LEU A 159 -25.36 10.79 -6.48
CA LEU A 159 -26.80 11.04 -6.31
C LEU A 159 -27.68 9.82 -6.68
N ASP A 160 -27.36 9.14 -7.77
CA ASP A 160 -28.16 8.03 -8.31
C ASP A 160 -27.47 6.66 -8.16
N CYS A 161 -26.45 6.56 -7.31
CA CYS A 161 -25.68 5.33 -7.12
C CYS A 161 -26.22 4.50 -5.95
N ASP A 162 -26.27 3.18 -6.14
CA ASP A 162 -26.43 2.24 -5.02
C ASP A 162 -25.16 2.24 -4.13
N ASP A 163 -25.25 1.62 -2.95
CA ASP A 163 -24.15 1.65 -1.97
C ASP A 163 -22.87 0.97 -2.48
N ALA A 164 -23.03 -0.09 -3.29
CA ALA A 164 -21.89 -0.77 -3.89
C ALA A 164 -21.17 0.14 -4.89
N THR A 165 -21.90 0.79 -5.78
CA THR A 165 -21.38 1.73 -6.77
C THR A 165 -20.77 2.96 -6.10
N LYS A 166 -21.40 3.49 -5.03
CA LYS A 166 -20.82 4.58 -4.22
C LYS A 166 -19.47 4.20 -3.64
N SER A 167 -19.36 2.99 -3.09
CA SER A 167 -18.10 2.46 -2.56
C SER A 167 -17.03 2.38 -3.64
N GLU A 168 -17.33 1.76 -4.78
CA GLU A 168 -16.36 1.63 -5.88
C GLU A 168 -15.88 2.98 -6.39
N LEU A 169 -16.80 3.92 -6.64
CA LEU A 169 -16.48 5.26 -7.11
C LEU A 169 -15.66 6.03 -6.06
N LEU A 170 -16.03 5.98 -4.78
CA LEU A 170 -15.28 6.70 -3.75
C LEU A 170 -13.87 6.13 -3.54
N ILE A 171 -13.68 4.83 -3.77
CA ILE A 171 -12.34 4.20 -3.79
C ILE A 171 -11.50 4.76 -4.94
N GLU A 172 -12.06 4.85 -6.14
CA GLU A 172 -11.37 5.44 -7.31
C GLU A 172 -11.06 6.93 -7.10
N GLU A 173 -12.00 7.70 -6.57
CA GLU A 173 -11.79 9.11 -6.22
C GLU A 173 -10.70 9.27 -5.14
N ASN A 174 -10.66 8.38 -4.15
CA ASN A 174 -9.63 8.42 -3.10
C ASN A 174 -8.24 8.12 -3.68
N VAL A 175 -8.13 7.19 -4.63
CA VAL A 175 -6.88 6.96 -5.38
C VAL A 175 -6.51 8.22 -6.18
N ALA A 176 -7.46 8.84 -6.88
CA ALA A 176 -7.23 10.06 -7.63
C ALA A 176 -6.76 11.22 -6.74
N ARG A 177 -7.39 11.39 -5.57
CA ARG A 177 -6.99 12.37 -4.55
C ARG A 177 -5.60 12.06 -4.01
N GLY A 178 -5.26 10.79 -3.83
CA GLY A 178 -3.92 10.37 -3.44
C GLY A 178 -2.86 10.73 -4.48
N VAL A 179 -3.10 10.41 -5.76
CA VAL A 179 -2.23 10.80 -6.89
C VAL A 179 -2.05 12.32 -6.92
N TYR A 180 -3.15 13.06 -6.84
CA TYR A 180 -3.14 14.52 -6.75
C TYR A 180 -2.22 14.97 -5.59
N ASN A 181 -2.48 14.52 -4.36
CA ASN A 181 -1.71 14.94 -3.20
C ASN A 181 -0.21 14.60 -3.31
N VAL A 182 0.16 13.44 -3.88
CA VAL A 182 1.56 13.08 -4.15
C VAL A 182 2.23 14.09 -5.09
N CYS A 183 1.59 14.35 -6.25
CA CYS A 183 2.11 15.29 -7.25
C CYS A 183 2.35 16.67 -6.63
N HIS A 184 1.46 17.08 -5.74
CA HIS A 184 1.43 18.40 -5.11
C HIS A 184 2.38 18.56 -3.92
N THR A 185 3.09 17.49 -3.53
CA THR A 185 4.12 17.61 -2.50
C THR A 185 5.31 18.41 -3.02
N ARG A 186 5.95 19.21 -2.15
CA ARG A 186 7.22 19.87 -2.50
C ARG A 186 8.32 18.89 -2.83
N ILE A 187 8.21 17.64 -2.36
CA ILE A 187 9.16 16.57 -2.67
C ILE A 187 9.13 16.24 -4.17
N VAL A 188 7.95 15.96 -4.71
CA VAL A 188 7.76 15.58 -6.12
C VAL A 188 7.95 16.78 -7.05
N GLN A 189 7.40 17.95 -6.69
CA GLN A 189 7.62 19.19 -7.44
C GLN A 189 9.11 19.53 -7.58
N ASN A 190 9.88 19.46 -6.49
CA ASN A 190 11.32 19.71 -6.55
C ASN A 190 12.07 18.65 -7.38
N ALA A 191 11.62 17.39 -7.36
CA ALA A 191 12.21 16.34 -8.18
C ALA A 191 12.00 16.62 -9.68
N TRP A 192 10.78 17.01 -10.07
CA TRP A 192 10.48 17.43 -11.44
C TRP A 192 11.23 18.71 -11.83
N GLU A 193 11.35 19.72 -10.94
CA GLU A 193 12.16 20.93 -11.19
C GLU A 193 13.63 20.59 -11.46
N ALA A 194 14.15 19.58 -10.76
CA ALA A 194 15.50 19.08 -10.95
C ALA A 194 15.66 18.16 -12.18
N GLY A 195 14.60 17.93 -12.96
CA GLY A 195 14.62 17.05 -14.14
C GLY A 195 14.68 15.55 -13.80
N GLN A 196 14.34 15.15 -12.57
CA GLN A 196 14.26 13.74 -12.19
C GLN A 196 13.08 13.09 -12.93
N GLN A 197 13.35 11.98 -13.62
CA GLN A 197 12.32 11.15 -14.24
C GLN A 197 11.49 10.46 -13.16
N LEU A 198 10.29 10.96 -12.93
CA LEU A 198 9.39 10.48 -11.89
C LEU A 198 7.96 10.53 -12.39
N SER A 199 7.24 9.41 -12.31
CA SER A 199 5.84 9.33 -12.72
C SER A 199 4.97 8.85 -11.55
N VAL A 200 3.79 9.44 -11.40
CA VAL A 200 2.81 9.10 -10.37
C VAL A 200 1.59 8.46 -11.02
N HIS A 201 1.21 7.27 -10.55
CA HIS A 201 0.18 6.41 -11.15
C HIS A 201 -0.94 6.12 -10.15
N GLY A 202 -2.17 6.07 -10.63
CA GLY A 202 -3.36 5.68 -9.84
C GLY A 202 -3.94 4.35 -10.31
N TRP A 203 -3.81 3.31 -9.49
CA TRP A 203 -4.29 1.96 -9.80
C TRP A 203 -5.31 1.47 -8.78
N CYS A 204 -6.14 0.51 -9.18
CA CYS A 204 -7.06 -0.18 -8.26
C CYS A 204 -7.19 -1.64 -8.66
N TYR A 205 -7.35 -2.56 -7.71
CA TYR A 205 -7.62 -3.97 -8.05
C TYR A 205 -8.78 -4.54 -7.26
N ARG A 206 -9.38 -5.61 -7.78
CA ARG A 206 -10.45 -6.34 -7.08
C ARG A 206 -9.86 -7.56 -6.39
N LEU A 207 -10.27 -7.80 -5.15
CA LEU A 207 -9.87 -9.01 -4.43
C LEU A 207 -10.43 -10.30 -5.06
N LYS A 208 -11.56 -10.20 -5.77
CA LYS A 208 -12.27 -11.33 -6.39
C LYS A 208 -11.56 -11.94 -7.61
N ASP A 209 -10.62 -11.23 -8.20
CA ASP A 209 -9.88 -11.67 -9.39
C ASP A 209 -8.39 -11.32 -9.34
N GLY A 210 -7.97 -10.45 -8.42
CA GLY A 210 -6.59 -10.02 -8.28
C GLY A 210 -6.08 -9.15 -9.42
N ILE A 211 -6.96 -8.69 -10.31
CA ILE A 211 -6.57 -7.95 -11.51
C ILE A 211 -6.47 -6.47 -11.19
N ILE A 212 -5.30 -5.89 -11.48
CA ILE A 212 -5.05 -4.46 -11.41
C ILE A 212 -5.67 -3.78 -12.63
N ARG A 213 -6.48 -2.77 -12.36
CA ARG A 213 -7.00 -1.79 -13.29
C ARG A 213 -6.19 -0.49 -13.16
N ASP A 214 -5.68 -0.02 -14.28
CA ASP A 214 -5.19 1.34 -14.41
C ASP A 214 -6.38 2.30 -14.49
N LEU A 215 -6.40 3.33 -13.64
CA LEU A 215 -7.46 4.34 -13.66
C LEU A 215 -7.22 5.43 -14.73
N GLY A 216 -6.16 5.30 -15.54
CA GLY A 216 -5.76 6.29 -16.53
C GLY A 216 -5.18 7.54 -15.89
N LEU A 217 -4.72 7.42 -14.65
CA LEU A 217 -4.15 8.51 -13.86
C LEU A 217 -2.64 8.39 -13.89
N CYS A 218 -2.00 9.06 -14.84
CA CYS A 218 -0.54 9.11 -14.94
C CYS A 218 -0.08 10.57 -15.08
N ILE A 219 0.68 11.05 -14.09
CA ILE A 219 1.29 12.38 -14.11
C ILE A 219 2.81 12.22 -14.11
N THR A 220 3.45 12.87 -15.08
CA THR A 220 4.88 12.69 -15.38
C THR A 220 5.71 13.96 -15.21
N GLY A 221 5.07 15.12 -15.02
CA GLY A 221 5.74 16.41 -14.89
C GLY A 221 4.83 17.54 -14.44
N MET A 222 5.44 18.66 -14.05
CA MET A 222 4.73 19.85 -13.53
C MET A 222 3.92 20.61 -14.58
N ASP A 223 4.19 20.40 -15.86
CA ASP A 223 3.42 21.00 -16.95
C ASP A 223 1.98 20.45 -16.99
N GLN A 224 1.80 19.24 -16.46
CA GLN A 224 0.51 18.59 -16.27
C GLN A 224 -0.17 19.01 -14.95
N ASP A 225 0.45 19.90 -14.19
CA ASP A 225 0.00 20.35 -12.86
C ASP A 225 -0.50 21.81 -12.84
N GLU A 226 -1.33 22.15 -11.86
CA GLU A 226 -1.92 23.49 -11.71
C GLU A 226 -0.86 24.57 -11.43
N SER A 227 -1.05 25.77 -12.01
CA SER A 227 -0.05 26.84 -11.93
C SER A 227 0.25 27.32 -10.50
N ILE A 228 -0.70 27.20 -9.57
CA ILE A 228 -0.55 27.61 -8.16
C ILE A 228 0.53 26.81 -7.42
N TYR A 229 0.79 25.57 -7.84
CA TYR A 229 1.79 24.70 -7.21
C TYR A 229 3.17 24.85 -7.84
N ARG A 230 3.24 25.33 -9.08
CA ARG A 230 4.49 25.67 -9.77
C ARG A 230 5.16 26.86 -9.09
N ARG A 231 6.47 26.78 -8.82
CA ARG A 231 7.22 27.97 -8.38
C ARG A 231 7.25 28.99 -9.50
N ILE A 232 6.88 30.24 -9.20
CA ILE A 232 7.04 31.37 -10.11
C ILE A 232 8.53 31.58 -10.39
N HIS A 233 9.02 31.06 -11.51
CA HIS A 233 10.33 31.41 -12.06
C HIS A 233 10.17 32.66 -12.92
N ASN A 234 10.29 33.83 -12.28
CA ASN A 234 10.21 35.17 -12.88
C ASN A 234 8.93 35.53 -13.67
N LYS A 235 8.43 36.74 -13.42
CA LYS A 235 7.27 37.33 -14.10
C LYS A 235 7.51 37.47 -15.62
N SER A 236 7.11 36.49 -16.42
CA SER A 236 6.97 36.70 -17.88
C SER A 236 6.15 35.61 -18.56
N LYS A 237 4.85 35.51 -18.24
CA LYS A 237 3.75 35.25 -19.21
C LYS A 237 2.41 35.20 -18.48
N PRO A 238 1.32 35.73 -19.07
CA PRO A 238 0.00 35.69 -18.47
C PRO A 238 -0.53 34.25 -18.41
N GLU A 239 -1.24 33.96 -17.32
CA GLU A 239 -1.80 32.65 -16.99
C GLU A 239 -2.93 32.27 -17.96
N THR A 240 -2.84 31.09 -18.56
CA THR A 240 -4.01 30.39 -19.13
C THR A 240 -4.52 29.42 -18.08
N PRO A 241 -5.82 29.43 -17.73
CA PRO A 241 -6.41 28.44 -16.85
C PRO A 241 -6.23 27.05 -17.44
N VAL A 242 -5.54 26.16 -16.73
CA VAL A 242 -5.54 24.73 -17.05
C VAL A 242 -6.82 24.16 -16.47
N HIS A 243 -7.76 23.75 -17.33
CA HIS A 243 -8.88 22.94 -16.89
C HIS A 243 -8.34 21.58 -16.45
N LEU A 244 -8.69 21.12 -15.25
CA LEU A 244 -8.55 19.72 -14.84
C LEU A 244 -8.93 18.82 -16.03
N PRO A 245 -8.13 17.81 -16.41
CA PRO A 245 -8.65 16.78 -17.28
C PRO A 245 -9.91 16.25 -16.60
N ARG A 246 -11.06 16.41 -17.26
CA ARG A 246 -12.27 15.72 -16.83
C ARG A 246 -11.89 14.25 -16.77
N ILE A 247 -11.90 13.69 -15.56
CA ILE A 247 -11.76 12.25 -15.33
C ILE A 247 -12.95 11.62 -16.03
N SER A 248 -12.75 11.21 -17.28
CA SER A 248 -13.68 10.35 -17.99
C SER A 248 -13.43 8.95 -17.47
N LEU A 249 -14.18 8.55 -16.44
CA LEU A 249 -14.28 7.15 -16.08
C LEU A 249 -14.67 6.36 -17.34
N ASP A 250 -13.95 5.28 -17.57
CA ASP A 250 -14.11 4.35 -18.68
C ASP A 250 -15.60 4.03 -18.98
N PRO A 251 -16.02 4.03 -20.27
CA PRO A 251 -17.37 3.68 -20.71
C PRO A 251 -17.90 2.33 -20.19
N SER A 252 -17.05 1.43 -19.69
CA SER A 252 -17.47 0.19 -19.02
C SER A 252 -18.32 0.42 -17.76
N VAL A 253 -18.24 1.60 -17.13
CA VAL A 253 -19.15 2.02 -16.03
C VAL A 253 -20.54 2.37 -16.57
N ASN A 254 -20.64 2.89 -17.80
CA ASN A 254 -21.92 3.15 -18.46
C ASN A 254 -22.61 1.87 -18.99
N ALA A 255 -21.88 0.76 -19.14
CA ALA A 255 -22.46 -0.51 -19.58
C ALA A 255 -23.43 -1.11 -18.53
N ILE A 256 -23.20 -0.84 -17.25
CA ILE A 256 -24.12 -1.26 -16.16
C ILE A 256 -25.46 -0.51 -16.26
N ARG A 257 -25.45 0.73 -16.77
CA ARG A 257 -26.65 1.55 -16.98
C ARG A 257 -27.53 1.04 -18.12
N ALA A 258 -26.93 0.48 -19.18
CA ALA A 258 -27.66 -0.03 -20.35
C ALA A 258 -28.37 -1.38 -20.12
N SER A 259 -27.95 -2.17 -19.11
CA SER A 259 -28.59 -3.47 -18.81
C SER A 259 -29.84 -3.37 -17.91
N LEU A 260 -30.16 -2.19 -17.37
CA LEU A 260 -31.29 -1.99 -16.45
C LEU A 260 -32.51 -1.29 -17.10
N GLU A 261 -32.41 -0.86 -18.37
CA GLU A 261 -33.48 -0.12 -19.07
C GLU A 261 -34.48 -1.02 -19.83
N HIS A 262 -34.54 -2.34 -19.54
CA HIS A 262 -35.47 -3.28 -20.20
C HIS A 262 -36.60 -3.82 -19.32
N SER A 263 -36.95 -3.12 -18.24
CA SER A 263 -38.13 -3.47 -17.46
C SER A 263 -38.74 -2.29 -16.70
N ALA A 264 -39.42 -1.38 -17.40
CA ALA A 264 -40.42 -0.52 -16.78
C ALA A 264 -41.43 -0.01 -17.81
N LEU A 265 -42.69 -0.42 -17.67
CA LEU A 265 -43.86 0.18 -18.32
C LEU A 265 -44.22 1.51 -17.64
N PRO A 266 -44.86 2.47 -18.35
CA PRO A 266 -45.00 3.85 -17.87
C PRO A 266 -46.24 4.05 -17.00
N LEU A 267 -46.11 4.84 -15.92
CA LEU A 267 -47.23 5.51 -15.27
C LEU A 267 -47.16 7.03 -15.53
N ALA A 268 -48.33 7.59 -15.83
CA ALA A 268 -48.55 8.95 -16.30
C ALA A 268 -48.72 10.00 -15.19
N ALA A 269 -48.70 11.27 -15.64
CA ALA A 269 -49.18 12.50 -15.00
C ALA A 269 -48.25 13.11 -13.91
N THR A 270 -47.88 14.39 -13.90
CA THR A 270 -48.44 15.61 -14.52
C THR A 270 -47.42 16.75 -14.36
N THR A 271 -47.24 17.57 -15.40
CA THR A 271 -46.48 18.83 -15.38
C THR A 271 -47.22 19.97 -14.66
N PRO A 272 -46.53 21.08 -14.35
CA PRO A 272 -46.80 22.28 -15.14
C PRO A 272 -45.56 22.93 -15.74
N ARG A 273 -45.78 23.46 -16.95
CA ARG A 273 -44.84 24.12 -17.87
C ARG A 273 -44.55 25.56 -17.46
N ILE A 274 -43.34 26.02 -17.73
CA ILE A 274 -43.08 27.41 -18.16
C ILE A 274 -42.30 27.35 -19.48
N SER A 275 -42.86 28.00 -20.49
CA SER A 275 -42.42 28.05 -21.88
C SER A 275 -41.60 29.29 -22.18
N ILE A 276 -40.55 29.15 -22.98
CA ILE A 276 -40.10 30.20 -23.92
C ILE A 276 -39.61 29.50 -25.20
N SER A 277 -40.23 29.84 -26.34
CA SER A 277 -39.80 29.43 -27.68
C SER A 277 -38.86 30.48 -28.29
N THR A 278 -38.09 30.08 -29.29
CA THR A 278 -38.22 30.61 -30.67
C THR A 278 -37.29 29.86 -31.63
N ASP A 279 -37.71 29.87 -32.88
CA ASP A 279 -37.37 29.00 -34.00
C ASP A 279 -36.05 29.33 -34.70
N ALA A 280 -35.52 28.35 -35.45
CA ALA A 280 -35.33 28.47 -36.89
C ALA A 280 -34.82 27.15 -37.49
N ALA A 281 -35.44 26.76 -38.60
CA ALA A 281 -35.22 25.53 -39.34
C ALA A 281 -34.25 25.72 -40.53
N ILE A 282 -33.83 24.61 -41.14
CA ILE A 282 -33.89 24.28 -42.59
C ILE A 282 -32.62 23.59 -43.18
N TRP A 283 -32.81 22.30 -43.53
CA TRP A 283 -32.39 21.50 -44.71
C TRP A 283 -30.91 21.34 -45.16
N LEU A 284 -30.41 20.08 -45.25
CA LEU A 284 -30.27 19.26 -46.49
C LEU A 284 -29.44 17.96 -46.26
N SER A 285 -29.80 16.92 -47.00
CA SER A 285 -29.41 15.49 -46.95
C SER A 285 -27.96 15.17 -47.40
N PRO A 286 -27.48 13.90 -47.29
CA PRO A 286 -26.06 13.53 -47.25
C PRO A 286 -25.49 13.13 -48.63
N PRO A 287 -24.16 12.99 -48.78
CA PRO A 287 -23.58 12.28 -49.91
C PRO A 287 -23.08 10.88 -49.54
N THR A 288 -23.48 9.93 -50.38
CA THR A 288 -22.93 8.60 -50.59
C THR A 288 -21.66 8.67 -51.46
N GLY A 289 -20.71 7.76 -51.25
CA GLY A 289 -19.52 7.56 -52.09
C GLY A 289 -18.81 6.22 -51.79
N PRO A 290 -18.15 5.58 -52.77
CA PRO A 290 -17.98 4.11 -52.86
C PRO A 290 -16.73 3.56 -52.15
N PRO A 291 -16.63 2.22 -51.95
CA PRO A 291 -15.49 1.59 -51.30
C PRO A 291 -14.29 1.51 -52.26
N THR A 292 -13.09 1.88 -51.78
CA THR A 292 -11.83 1.76 -52.52
C THR A 292 -11.02 0.56 -52.04
N GLU A 293 -10.38 -0.07 -53.02
CA GLU A 293 -9.76 -1.40 -53.01
C GLU A 293 -8.50 -1.51 -52.15
N ALA A 294 -8.28 -2.73 -51.64
CA ALA A 294 -7.11 -3.15 -50.90
C ALA A 294 -5.86 -3.21 -51.80
N SER A 295 -4.73 -2.67 -51.30
CA SER A 295 -3.41 -2.86 -51.90
C SER A 295 -2.69 -4.09 -51.31
N PRO A 296 -1.89 -4.83 -52.09
CA PRO A 296 -1.29 -6.10 -51.69
C PRO A 296 -0.05 -5.93 -50.78
N VAL A 297 0.06 -6.84 -49.81
CA VAL A 297 1.18 -7.00 -48.88
C VAL A 297 2.36 -7.70 -49.58
N PRO A 298 3.61 -7.18 -49.50
CA PRO A 298 4.78 -7.86 -50.05
C PRO A 298 5.30 -8.99 -49.13
N PRO A 299 5.99 -10.02 -49.68
CA PRO A 299 6.28 -11.26 -48.97
C PRO A 299 7.40 -11.12 -47.92
N HIS A 300 7.26 -11.91 -46.85
CA HIS A 300 8.15 -11.98 -45.70
C HIS A 300 9.60 -12.32 -46.07
N ARG A 301 10.54 -11.50 -45.56
CA ARG A 301 11.97 -11.80 -45.50
C ARG A 301 12.26 -12.61 -44.22
N PRO A 302 13.06 -13.69 -44.25
CA PRO A 302 13.41 -14.43 -43.04
C PRO A 302 14.28 -13.56 -42.12
N LEU A 303 13.94 -13.49 -40.83
CA LEU A 303 14.73 -12.84 -39.79
C LEU A 303 16.04 -13.62 -39.54
N PRO A 304 17.19 -12.95 -39.37
CA PRO A 304 18.43 -13.60 -38.97
C PRO A 304 18.32 -14.09 -37.52
N GLN A 305 18.81 -15.31 -37.27
CA GLN A 305 18.88 -15.93 -35.95
C GLN A 305 19.68 -15.04 -35.00
N SER A 306 19.08 -14.68 -33.87
CA SER A 306 19.72 -13.90 -32.82
C SER A 306 20.77 -14.72 -32.06
N PRO A 307 21.93 -14.14 -31.72
CA PRO A 307 22.90 -14.82 -30.86
C PRO A 307 22.34 -14.94 -29.44
N GLN A 308 22.56 -16.10 -28.83
CA GLN A 308 22.14 -16.44 -27.47
C GLN A 308 22.53 -15.34 -26.48
N ARG A 309 21.54 -14.57 -26.00
CA ARG A 309 21.73 -13.59 -24.93
C ARG A 309 21.70 -14.30 -23.58
N HIS A 310 22.81 -14.20 -22.85
CA HIS A 310 22.87 -14.51 -21.43
C HIS A 310 21.75 -13.77 -20.67
N VAL A 311 21.01 -14.52 -19.85
CA VAL A 311 19.90 -14.06 -19.02
C VAL A 311 20.40 -13.03 -18.01
N ARG A 312 19.96 -11.77 -18.14
CA ARG A 312 20.15 -10.72 -17.11
C ARG A 312 18.97 -10.77 -16.14
N SER A 313 19.24 -10.95 -14.86
CA SER A 313 18.26 -11.19 -13.78
C SER A 313 17.65 -9.92 -13.17
N ARG A 314 17.53 -8.82 -13.90
CA ARG A 314 16.92 -7.57 -13.42
C ARG A 314 15.64 -7.29 -14.19
N ALA A 315 14.57 -6.96 -13.48
CA ALA A 315 13.39 -6.36 -14.10
C ALA A 315 13.75 -4.91 -14.45
N ASN A 316 14.44 -4.69 -15.58
CA ASN A 316 14.59 -3.35 -16.12
C ASN A 316 13.19 -2.97 -16.62
N LEU A 317 12.42 -2.24 -15.80
CA LEU A 317 11.15 -1.68 -16.25
C LEU A 317 11.52 -0.72 -17.37
N GLY A 318 10.99 -0.94 -18.58
CA GLY A 318 11.23 -0.04 -19.70
C GLY A 318 10.89 1.39 -19.32
N GLU A 319 11.51 2.37 -19.97
CA GLU A 319 11.23 3.79 -19.70
C GLU A 319 9.76 4.09 -20.06
N GLY A 320 9.02 4.74 -19.14
CA GLY A 320 7.67 5.25 -19.39
C GLY A 320 6.53 4.21 -19.36
N GLU A 321 5.51 4.44 -20.20
CA GLU A 321 4.24 3.69 -20.22
C GLU A 321 4.42 2.19 -20.55
N GLU A 322 5.44 1.83 -21.33
CA GLU A 322 5.69 0.44 -21.72
C GLU A 322 6.09 -0.44 -20.52
N GLY A 323 6.86 0.10 -19.57
CA GLY A 323 7.22 -0.61 -18.33
C GLY A 323 6.00 -0.86 -17.43
N MET A 324 5.07 0.08 -17.38
CA MET A 324 3.83 -0.06 -16.59
C MET A 324 2.86 -1.06 -17.23
N ALA A 325 2.70 -1.05 -18.56
CA ALA A 325 1.92 -2.04 -19.27
C ALA A 325 2.43 -3.47 -19.02
N GLN A 326 3.75 -3.65 -18.96
CA GLN A 326 4.37 -4.93 -18.60
C GLN A 326 4.05 -5.36 -17.16
N LEU A 327 3.97 -4.44 -16.20
CA LEU A 327 3.57 -4.78 -14.83
C LEU A 327 2.10 -5.23 -14.74
N LEU A 328 1.21 -4.57 -15.47
CA LEU A 328 -0.19 -4.98 -15.56
C LEU A 328 -0.34 -6.36 -16.21
N GLU A 329 0.46 -6.65 -17.24
CA GLU A 329 0.48 -7.98 -17.85
C GLU A 329 1.03 -9.05 -16.90
N ARG A 330 2.09 -8.74 -16.16
CA ARG A 330 2.62 -9.61 -15.10
C ARG A 330 1.59 -9.90 -14.02
N ASN A 331 0.77 -8.91 -13.68
CA ASN A 331 -0.34 -9.09 -12.75
C ASN A 331 -1.39 -10.07 -13.30
N ARG A 332 -1.79 -9.95 -14.57
CA ARG A 332 -2.71 -10.92 -15.20
C ARG A 332 -2.14 -12.33 -15.16
N LEU A 333 -0.86 -12.48 -15.51
CA LEU A 333 -0.16 -13.77 -15.41
C LEU A 333 -0.08 -14.30 -13.97
N TRP A 334 0.06 -13.44 -12.97
CA TRP A 334 0.01 -13.86 -11.56
C TRP A 334 -1.39 -14.34 -11.17
N ALA A 335 -2.44 -13.62 -11.57
CA ALA A 335 -3.82 -14.00 -11.28
C ALA A 335 -4.22 -15.32 -11.98
N ASP A 336 -3.77 -15.54 -13.21
CA ASP A 336 -3.95 -16.81 -13.93
C ASP A 336 -3.22 -17.97 -13.22
N ASP A 337 -1.98 -17.74 -12.79
CA ASP A 337 -1.21 -18.72 -12.01
C ASP A 337 -1.89 -19.05 -10.66
N MET A 338 -2.53 -18.07 -10.01
CA MET A 338 -3.31 -18.30 -8.79
C MET A 338 -4.54 -19.16 -9.07
N ARG A 339 -5.36 -18.78 -10.06
CA ARG A 339 -6.59 -19.52 -10.43
C ARG A 339 -6.31 -20.94 -10.86
N THR A 340 -5.22 -21.15 -11.59
CA THR A 340 -4.80 -22.48 -12.06
C THR A 340 -4.39 -23.37 -10.89
N ARG A 341 -3.81 -22.80 -9.83
CA ARG A 341 -3.38 -23.54 -8.63
C ARG A 341 -4.53 -23.84 -7.67
N ASP A 342 -5.35 -22.83 -7.39
CA ASP A 342 -6.56 -22.96 -6.59
C ASP A 342 -7.68 -22.14 -7.24
N PRO A 343 -8.66 -22.80 -7.91
CA PRO A 343 -9.79 -22.12 -8.53
C PRO A 343 -10.61 -21.26 -7.55
N ASN A 344 -10.54 -21.57 -6.26
CA ASN A 344 -11.25 -20.85 -5.20
C ASN A 344 -10.35 -19.83 -4.46
N PHE A 345 -9.13 -19.57 -4.95
CA PHE A 345 -8.18 -18.68 -4.29
C PHE A 345 -8.80 -17.29 -4.01
N PHE A 346 -9.33 -16.65 -5.06
CA PHE A 346 -9.85 -15.29 -4.94
C PHE A 346 -11.20 -15.19 -4.24
N SER A 347 -12.06 -16.21 -4.33
CA SER A 347 -13.30 -16.23 -3.56
C SER A 347 -13.01 -16.32 -2.06
N LYS A 348 -12.12 -17.24 -1.65
CA LYS A 348 -11.64 -17.34 -0.25
C LYS A 348 -11.00 -16.03 0.22
N LEU A 349 -10.15 -15.44 -0.63
CA LEU A 349 -9.45 -14.19 -0.34
C LEU A 349 -10.43 -13.03 -0.16
N ALA A 350 -11.50 -12.96 -0.95
CA ALA A 350 -12.52 -11.91 -0.87
C ALA A 350 -13.45 -12.07 0.34
N GLU A 351 -13.78 -13.30 0.73
CA GLU A 351 -14.66 -13.60 1.87
C GLU A 351 -13.98 -13.41 3.25
N THR A 352 -12.66 -13.59 3.33
CA THR A 352 -11.95 -13.64 4.61
C THR A 352 -11.36 -12.29 5.03
N GLN A 353 -11.88 -11.67 6.10
CA GLN A 353 -11.30 -10.49 6.80
C GLN A 353 -11.05 -10.78 8.28
N SER A 354 -10.26 -11.80 8.57
CA SER A 354 -9.87 -12.10 9.96
C SER A 354 -8.38 -12.39 10.08
N PRO A 355 -7.50 -11.42 9.73
CA PRO A 355 -6.09 -11.55 10.07
C PRO A 355 -5.96 -11.64 11.60
N GLU A 356 -5.15 -12.58 12.09
CA GLU A 356 -4.89 -12.69 13.53
C GLU A 356 -3.73 -11.80 13.97
N ILE A 357 -2.99 -11.25 13.00
CA ILE A 357 -1.74 -10.52 13.21
C ILE A 357 -1.83 -9.13 12.58
N LEU A 358 -1.50 -8.10 13.37
CA LEU A 358 -1.06 -6.81 12.88
C LEU A 358 0.49 -6.79 12.83
N TRP A 359 1.05 -6.57 11.65
CA TRP A 359 2.48 -6.38 11.43
C TRP A 359 2.81 -4.90 11.20
N ILE A 360 3.60 -4.31 12.08
CA ILE A 360 4.15 -2.96 11.94
C ILE A 360 5.61 -3.09 11.52
N GLY A 361 5.90 -2.83 10.24
CA GLY A 361 7.23 -3.03 9.65
C GLY A 361 7.80 -1.78 9.00
N CYS A 362 9.06 -1.88 8.56
CA CYS A 362 9.72 -0.79 7.85
C CYS A 362 9.28 -0.77 6.38
N SER A 363 9.22 0.40 5.74
CA SER A 363 9.04 0.54 4.29
C SER A 363 10.23 0.03 3.48
N ASP A 364 11.43 0.04 4.08
CA ASP A 364 12.70 -0.52 3.53
C ASP A 364 12.83 -2.05 3.75
N SER A 365 11.82 -2.67 4.36
CA SER A 365 11.77 -4.13 4.55
C SER A 365 11.54 -4.82 3.20
N ARG A 366 12.57 -5.48 2.71
CA ARG A 366 12.59 -6.07 1.37
C ARG A 366 11.77 -7.35 1.25
N VAL A 367 11.42 -7.99 2.36
CA VAL A 367 10.55 -9.17 2.39
C VAL A 367 9.13 -8.80 2.88
N PRO A 368 8.06 -9.23 2.18
CA PRO A 368 6.69 -9.12 2.67
C PRO A 368 6.43 -9.90 3.97
N ALA A 369 5.51 -9.42 4.80
CA ALA A 369 5.21 -10.03 6.10
C ALA A 369 4.61 -11.43 5.96
N ASN A 370 3.72 -11.63 4.98
CA ASN A 370 3.15 -12.93 4.68
C ASN A 370 4.22 -13.94 4.26
N GLU A 371 5.15 -13.53 3.38
CA GLU A 371 6.24 -14.40 2.92
C GLU A 371 7.20 -14.81 4.05
N ILE A 372 7.64 -13.85 4.88
CA ILE A 372 8.60 -14.15 5.95
C ILE A 372 8.03 -15.03 7.07
N LEU A 373 6.70 -15.00 7.28
CA LEU A 373 5.98 -15.81 8.28
C LEU A 373 5.45 -17.13 7.72
N ASP A 374 5.64 -17.35 6.43
CA ASP A 374 5.01 -18.43 5.68
C ASP A 374 3.48 -18.49 5.85
N LEU A 375 2.81 -17.34 5.70
CA LEU A 375 1.36 -17.23 5.80
C LEU A 375 0.73 -16.87 4.45
N PRO A 376 -0.48 -17.36 4.15
CA PRO A 376 -1.15 -17.00 2.91
C PRO A 376 -1.56 -15.51 2.89
N PRO A 377 -1.79 -14.95 1.69
CA PRO A 377 -2.39 -13.62 1.53
C PRO A 377 -3.69 -13.49 2.35
N GLY A 378 -3.86 -12.37 3.05
CA GLY A 378 -5.03 -12.06 3.86
C GLY A 378 -4.91 -12.35 5.36
N GLU A 379 -3.92 -13.14 5.79
CA GLU A 379 -3.76 -13.52 7.21
C GLU A 379 -3.00 -12.48 8.07
N VAL A 380 -2.36 -11.50 7.42
CA VAL A 380 -1.57 -10.46 8.10
C VAL A 380 -2.07 -9.09 7.68
N PHE A 381 -2.46 -8.28 8.66
CA PHE A 381 -2.76 -6.87 8.47
C PHE A 381 -1.47 -6.06 8.60
N VAL A 382 -1.15 -5.19 7.64
CA VAL A 382 0.21 -4.62 7.54
C VAL A 382 0.21 -3.09 7.59
N HIS A 383 0.99 -2.54 8.52
CA HIS A 383 1.45 -1.15 8.52
C HIS A 383 2.91 -1.09 8.06
N ARG A 384 3.28 -0.11 7.22
CA ARG A 384 4.68 0.15 6.87
C ARG A 384 5.00 1.63 6.82
N ASN A 385 6.05 2.04 7.52
CA ASN A 385 6.60 3.39 7.48
C ASN A 385 8.14 3.37 7.58
N ILE A 386 8.81 4.53 7.45
CA ILE A 386 10.27 4.59 7.58
C ILE A 386 10.70 4.18 9.00
N ALA A 387 11.54 3.15 9.08
CA ALA A 387 12.09 2.60 10.32
C ALA A 387 11.03 2.05 11.31
N ASN A 388 9.91 1.51 10.81
CA ASN A 388 8.90 0.77 11.60
C ASN A 388 8.48 1.48 12.90
N GLN A 389 8.40 2.81 12.85
CA GLN A 389 8.16 3.62 14.03
C GLN A 389 6.71 3.53 14.47
N VAL A 390 6.53 3.56 15.79
CA VAL A 390 5.24 3.80 16.44
C VAL A 390 5.42 5.07 17.26
N ILE A 391 4.97 6.21 16.73
CA ILE A 391 5.02 7.48 17.46
C ILE A 391 3.67 7.68 18.15
N SER A 392 3.68 8.09 19.42
CA SER A 392 2.48 8.16 20.28
C SER A 392 1.37 9.08 19.77
N THR A 393 1.68 10.00 18.86
CA THR A 393 0.74 10.96 18.25
C THR A 393 0.63 10.80 16.74
N ASP A 394 1.19 9.74 16.16
CA ASP A 394 1.05 9.47 14.72
C ASP A 394 -0.33 8.89 14.42
N LEU A 395 -1.24 9.74 13.93
CA LEU A 395 -2.60 9.34 13.59
C LEU A 395 -2.65 8.26 12.51
N ASN A 396 -1.67 8.20 11.60
CA ASN A 396 -1.59 7.17 10.57
C ASN A 396 -1.42 5.78 11.24
N CYS A 397 -0.37 5.62 12.05
CA CYS A 397 -0.14 4.37 12.79
C CYS A 397 -1.26 4.05 13.80
N LEU A 398 -1.73 5.04 14.56
CA LEU A 398 -2.79 4.84 15.56
C LEU A 398 -4.10 4.37 14.92
N SER A 399 -4.43 4.87 13.73
CA SER A 399 -5.62 4.43 12.99
C SER A 399 -5.50 2.98 12.54
N VAL A 400 -4.30 2.55 12.12
CA VAL A 400 -4.04 1.15 11.79
C VAL A 400 -4.16 0.25 13.03
N ILE A 401 -3.58 0.66 14.16
CA ILE A 401 -3.66 -0.09 15.42
C ILE A 401 -5.11 -0.19 15.91
N GLU A 402 -5.87 0.92 15.95
CA GLU A 402 -7.27 0.89 16.36
C GLU A 402 -8.10 0.01 15.43
N TYR A 403 -7.88 0.11 14.12
CA TYR A 403 -8.65 -0.70 13.19
C TYR A 403 -8.43 -2.20 13.41
N ALA A 404 -7.16 -2.60 13.52
CA ALA A 404 -6.76 -3.98 13.75
C ALA A 404 -7.28 -4.53 15.09
N VAL A 405 -7.10 -3.77 16.17
CA VAL A 405 -7.47 -4.22 17.53
C VAL A 405 -8.98 -4.19 17.74
N LYS A 406 -9.66 -3.12 17.32
CA LYS A 406 -11.07 -2.90 17.64
C LYS A 406 -12.01 -3.63 16.69
N PHE A 407 -11.72 -3.66 15.39
CA PHE A 407 -12.63 -4.22 14.37
C PHE A 407 -12.20 -5.58 13.87
N LEU A 408 -10.91 -5.75 13.52
CA LEU A 408 -10.42 -7.05 13.06
C LEU A 408 -10.17 -8.04 14.20
N LYS A 409 -10.10 -7.53 15.44
CA LYS A 409 -9.86 -8.33 16.65
C LYS A 409 -8.59 -9.19 16.54
N VAL A 410 -7.52 -8.59 16.00
CA VAL A 410 -6.21 -9.27 15.94
C VAL A 410 -5.79 -9.73 17.34
N LYS A 411 -5.14 -10.90 17.39
CA LYS A 411 -4.61 -11.51 18.61
C LYS A 411 -3.18 -11.07 18.89
N HIS A 412 -2.44 -10.70 17.84
CA HIS A 412 -1.03 -10.35 17.92
C HIS A 412 -0.75 -9.03 17.20
N ILE A 413 0.03 -8.16 17.85
CA ILE A 413 0.66 -6.99 17.22
C ILE A 413 2.16 -7.23 17.24
N ILE A 414 2.79 -7.22 16.07
CA ILE A 414 4.23 -7.44 15.92
C ILE A 414 4.85 -6.14 15.44
N VAL A 415 5.73 -5.55 16.24
CA VAL A 415 6.62 -4.48 15.80
C VAL A 415 7.90 -5.14 15.30
N CYS A 416 8.12 -5.10 13.99
CA CYS A 416 9.25 -5.79 13.38
C CYS A 416 10.25 -4.83 12.75
N GLY A 417 11.44 -4.80 13.33
CA GLY A 417 12.62 -4.15 12.76
C GLY A 417 13.38 -5.05 11.81
N HIS A 418 14.37 -4.49 11.13
CA HIS A 418 15.32 -5.26 10.34
C HIS A 418 16.72 -4.65 10.44
N TYR A 419 17.73 -5.52 10.54
CA TYR A 419 19.11 -5.04 10.59
C TYR A 419 19.53 -4.46 9.24
N GLY A 420 20.40 -3.44 9.29
CA GLY A 420 20.78 -2.67 8.10
C GLY A 420 19.69 -1.71 7.61
N CYS A 421 18.72 -1.36 8.45
CA CYS A 421 17.64 -0.43 8.10
C CYS A 421 18.17 0.93 7.64
N GLY A 422 17.82 1.33 6.41
CA GLY A 422 18.23 2.61 5.85
C GLY A 422 17.77 3.82 6.67
N GLY A 423 16.57 3.76 7.26
CA GLY A 423 16.05 4.84 8.13
C GLY A 423 16.83 4.98 9.44
N VAL A 424 17.18 3.88 10.10
CA VAL A 424 18.01 3.91 11.33
C VAL A 424 19.43 4.38 11.01
N ASN A 425 20.01 3.90 9.91
CA ASN A 425 21.32 4.36 9.44
C ASN A 425 21.32 5.85 9.08
N ALA A 426 20.25 6.35 8.47
CA ALA A 426 20.08 7.78 8.20
C ALA A 426 20.03 8.58 9.50
N ALA A 427 19.31 8.09 10.52
CA ALA A 427 19.23 8.71 11.84
C ALA A 427 20.60 8.76 12.56
N LEU A 428 21.42 7.73 12.43
CA LEU A 428 22.79 7.70 12.98
C LEU A 428 23.76 8.60 12.21
N SER A 429 23.46 8.90 10.95
CA SER A 429 24.34 9.72 10.13
C SER A 429 24.18 11.22 10.40
N GLN A 430 25.20 11.99 10.02
CA GLN A 430 25.18 13.46 10.07
C GLN A 430 24.70 14.09 8.75
N LYS A 431 24.16 13.29 7.83
CA LYS A 431 23.65 13.77 6.53
C LYS A 431 22.25 14.38 6.71
N GLU A 432 21.89 15.29 5.80
CA GLU A 432 20.55 15.88 5.72
C GLU A 432 19.67 15.06 4.76
N PHE A 433 18.47 14.71 5.21
CA PHE A 433 17.45 13.93 4.50
C PHE A 433 16.11 14.69 4.35
N GLY A 434 16.05 15.96 4.77
CA GLY A 434 14.87 16.83 4.57
C GLY A 434 13.80 16.68 5.65
N ILE A 435 12.52 16.58 5.26
CA ILE A 435 11.41 16.30 6.19
C ILE A 435 11.59 14.96 6.92
N VAL A 436 12.23 13.99 6.27
CA VAL A 436 12.57 12.69 6.86
C VAL A 436 13.37 12.85 8.16
N ASP A 437 14.23 13.88 8.27
CA ASP A 437 15.01 14.11 9.50
C ASP A 437 14.12 14.41 10.71
N ASN A 438 12.99 15.09 10.50
CA ASN A 438 12.02 15.35 11.57
C ASN A 438 11.32 14.07 11.99
N TRP A 439 11.01 13.18 11.04
CA TRP A 439 10.44 11.86 11.31
C TRP A 439 11.44 10.96 12.06
N LEU A 440 12.71 11.00 11.68
CA LEU A 440 13.78 10.19 12.29
C LEU A 440 14.27 10.75 13.64
N ARG A 441 13.78 11.92 14.07
CA ARG A 441 14.22 12.58 15.30
C ARG A 441 14.00 11.72 16.54
N SER A 442 12.86 11.04 16.64
CA SER A 442 12.56 10.08 17.71
C SER A 442 13.62 8.99 17.86
N ILE A 443 14.21 8.53 16.76
CA ILE A 443 15.30 7.54 16.76
C ILE A 443 16.61 8.17 17.23
N LYS A 444 16.88 9.43 16.84
CA LYS A 444 18.02 10.21 17.35
C LYS A 444 17.90 10.46 18.85
N ASP A 445 16.71 10.81 19.33
CA ASP A 445 16.41 11.02 20.74
C ASP A 445 16.63 9.71 21.53
N LEU A 446 16.20 8.57 20.98
CA LEU A 446 16.45 7.25 21.57
C LEU A 446 17.96 6.91 21.65
N TYR A 447 18.73 7.25 20.63
CA TYR A 447 20.19 7.10 20.68
C TYR A 447 20.80 7.93 21.81
N ILE A 448 20.35 9.17 22.01
CA ILE A 448 20.83 10.05 23.08
C ILE A 448 20.43 9.52 24.46
N ASP A 449 19.17 9.13 24.64
CA ASP A 449 18.65 8.58 25.90
C ASP A 449 19.47 7.35 26.35
N HIS A 450 19.93 6.56 25.39
CA HIS A 450 20.69 5.34 25.62
C HIS A 450 22.18 5.47 25.26
N ALA A 451 22.72 6.71 25.17
CA ALA A 451 24.08 6.98 24.68
C ALA A 451 25.18 6.11 25.34
N ARG A 452 25.02 5.79 26.63
CA ARG A 452 25.96 4.94 27.37
C ARG A 452 26.08 3.51 26.80
N LYS A 453 25.00 2.97 26.22
CA LYS A 453 25.01 1.63 25.59
C LYS A 453 25.88 1.60 24.32
N PHE A 454 26.20 2.76 23.74
CA PHE A 454 26.87 2.87 22.44
C PHE A 454 28.33 3.36 22.52
N LEU A 455 28.85 3.68 23.71
CA LEU A 455 30.15 4.34 23.91
C LEU A 455 31.34 3.60 23.25
N ASP A 456 31.32 2.25 23.27
CA ASP A 456 32.42 1.41 22.78
C ASP A 456 32.03 0.55 21.56
N CYS A 457 30.91 0.88 20.91
CA CYS A 457 30.43 0.15 19.74
C CYS A 457 30.93 0.79 18.44
N ASP A 458 31.30 -0.03 17.46
CA ASP A 458 31.47 0.44 16.08
C ASP A 458 30.12 0.82 15.45
N ASP A 459 30.15 1.48 14.29
CA ASP A 459 28.94 1.98 13.64
C ASP A 459 27.97 0.86 13.21
N ALA A 460 28.49 -0.33 12.87
CA ALA A 460 27.66 -1.46 12.49
C ALA A 460 26.90 -2.00 13.71
N ILE A 461 27.59 -2.19 14.84
CA ILE A 461 27.00 -2.62 16.10
C ILE A 461 26.02 -1.57 16.63
N LYS A 462 26.37 -0.27 16.55
CA LYS A 462 25.46 0.83 16.91
C LYS A 462 24.16 0.79 16.13
N SER A 463 24.25 0.56 14.81
CA SER A 463 23.07 0.41 13.95
C SER A 463 22.20 -0.76 14.37
N GLU A 464 22.79 -1.94 14.59
CA GLU A 464 22.03 -3.13 15.01
C GLU A 464 21.35 -2.93 16.37
N MET A 465 22.07 -2.40 17.35
CA MET A 465 21.53 -2.11 18.67
C MET A 465 20.42 -1.05 18.60
N LEU A 466 20.60 0.02 17.83
CA LEU A 466 19.57 1.06 17.71
C LEU A 466 18.32 0.57 16.99
N VAL A 467 18.43 -0.39 16.06
CA VAL A 467 17.27 -1.10 15.49
C VAL A 467 16.50 -1.84 16.59
N GLU A 468 17.19 -2.62 17.43
CA GLU A 468 16.56 -3.36 18.53
C GLU A 468 15.89 -2.41 19.55
N GLU A 469 16.57 -1.32 19.93
CA GLU A 469 16.03 -0.30 20.83
C GLU A 469 14.80 0.39 20.23
N ASN A 470 14.82 0.69 18.92
CA ASN A 470 13.67 1.29 18.24
C ASN A 470 12.47 0.34 18.20
N VAL A 471 12.69 -0.96 18.02
CA VAL A 471 11.62 -1.97 18.15
C VAL A 471 11.08 -2.01 19.58
N ALA A 472 11.96 -2.01 20.58
CA ALA A 472 11.55 -1.98 21.99
C ALA A 472 10.72 -0.73 22.32
N ARG A 473 11.12 0.44 21.81
CA ARG A 473 10.35 1.69 21.92
C ARG A 473 9.01 1.60 21.21
N GLY A 474 8.95 0.94 20.05
CA GLY A 474 7.70 0.71 19.33
C GLY A 474 6.72 -0.17 20.10
N VAL A 475 7.19 -1.31 20.63
CA VAL A 475 6.40 -2.20 21.51
C VAL A 475 5.88 -1.41 22.72
N TYR A 476 6.78 -0.69 23.39
CA TYR A 476 6.43 0.20 24.50
C TYR A 476 5.30 1.15 24.08
N ASN A 477 5.47 1.91 23.00
CA ASN A 477 4.47 2.89 22.57
C ASN A 477 3.11 2.25 22.23
N VAL A 478 3.08 1.06 21.62
CA VAL A 478 1.83 0.32 21.35
C VAL A 478 1.10 -0.03 22.65
N CYS A 479 1.79 -0.62 23.62
CA CYS A 479 1.21 -0.99 24.93
C CYS A 479 0.70 0.22 25.73
N HIS A 480 1.26 1.40 25.43
CA HIS A 480 0.90 2.67 26.06
C HIS A 480 -0.26 3.40 25.38
N THR A 481 -0.76 2.89 24.25
CA THR A 481 -1.96 3.43 23.62
C THR A 481 -3.21 3.11 24.44
N ARG A 482 -4.18 4.03 24.42
CA ARG A 482 -5.52 3.75 24.96
C ARG A 482 -6.25 2.65 24.18
N ILE A 483 -5.88 2.44 22.92
CA ILE A 483 -6.46 1.40 22.07
C ILE A 483 -6.20 0.01 22.67
N VAL A 484 -4.93 -0.31 22.94
CA VAL A 484 -4.54 -1.63 23.46
C VAL A 484 -4.94 -1.78 24.92
N GLN A 485 -4.80 -0.73 25.73
CA GLN A 485 -5.22 -0.78 27.13
C GLN A 485 -6.73 -1.01 27.28
N ASN A 486 -7.57 -0.33 26.48
CA ASN A 486 -9.01 -0.56 26.49
C ASN A 486 -9.36 -1.99 26.05
N ALA A 487 -8.60 -2.58 25.12
CA ALA A 487 -8.79 -3.96 24.71
C ALA A 487 -8.50 -4.94 25.87
N TRP A 488 -7.39 -4.74 26.58
CA TRP A 488 -7.07 -5.54 27.78
C TRP A 488 -8.10 -5.36 28.90
N GLU A 489 -8.56 -4.12 29.16
CA GLU A 489 -9.61 -3.85 30.15
C GLU A 489 -10.93 -4.54 29.80
N ALA A 490 -11.25 -4.64 28.50
CA ALA A 490 -12.42 -5.34 27.99
C ALA A 490 -12.25 -6.88 27.96
N GLY A 491 -11.10 -7.41 28.40
CA GLY A 491 -10.81 -8.84 28.38
C GLY A 491 -10.47 -9.41 27.00
N GLN A 492 -10.17 -8.55 26.02
CA GLN A 492 -9.71 -9.00 24.71
C GLN A 492 -8.27 -9.51 24.80
N SER A 493 -8.04 -10.75 24.35
CA SER A 493 -6.70 -11.35 24.28
C SER A 493 -5.91 -10.77 23.12
N VAL A 494 -5.13 -9.72 23.39
CA VAL A 494 -4.16 -9.14 22.45
C VAL A 494 -2.76 -9.13 23.08
N SER A 495 -1.76 -9.55 22.32
CA SER A 495 -0.36 -9.58 22.74
C SER A 495 0.51 -8.75 21.80
N VAL A 496 1.52 -8.07 22.34
CA VAL A 496 2.41 -7.17 21.60
C VAL A 496 3.83 -7.73 21.63
N HIS A 497 4.44 -7.88 20.45
CA HIS A 497 5.71 -8.59 20.24
C HIS A 497 6.74 -7.68 19.57
N GLY A 498 8.01 -7.80 19.99
CA GLY A 498 9.13 -7.07 19.39
C GLY A 498 10.11 -8.01 18.69
N TRP A 499 10.17 -7.93 17.36
CA TRP A 499 11.00 -8.82 16.53
C TRP A 499 11.98 -8.06 15.65
N CYS A 500 13.05 -8.74 15.24
CA CYS A 500 13.99 -8.24 14.23
C CYS A 500 14.41 -9.36 13.29
N TYR A 501 14.66 -9.08 12.02
CA TYR A 501 15.25 -10.07 11.11
C TYR A 501 16.43 -9.50 10.34
N ARG A 502 17.33 -10.38 9.88
CA ARG A 502 18.43 -10.00 8.98
C ARG A 502 18.04 -10.33 7.55
N LEU A 503 18.29 -9.38 6.65
CA LEU A 503 18.10 -9.60 5.22
C LEU A 503 19.04 -10.69 4.65
N LYS A 504 20.20 -10.90 5.27
CA LYS A 504 21.25 -11.83 4.80
C LYS A 504 20.90 -13.31 4.98
N ASP A 505 19.95 -13.63 5.84
CA ASP A 505 19.54 -15.00 6.14
C ASP A 505 18.02 -15.18 6.20
N GLY A 506 17.24 -14.10 6.28
CA GLY A 506 15.79 -14.12 6.35
C GLY A 506 15.23 -14.58 7.70
N ILE A 507 16.10 -14.79 8.70
CA ILE A 507 15.71 -15.38 9.98
C ILE A 507 15.21 -14.28 10.92
N ILE A 508 14.01 -14.49 11.45
CA ILE A 508 13.43 -13.68 12.52
C ILE A 508 14.07 -14.09 13.85
N ARG A 509 14.51 -13.07 14.57
CA ARG A 509 14.94 -13.12 15.96
C ARG A 509 13.88 -12.45 16.82
N ASP A 510 13.37 -13.23 17.77
CA ASP A 510 12.60 -12.69 18.88
C ASP A 510 13.53 -11.91 19.82
N LEU A 511 13.14 -10.70 20.22
CA LEU A 511 13.88 -9.89 21.18
C LEU A 511 13.51 -10.22 22.64
N GLY A 512 12.61 -11.19 22.86
CA GLY A 512 12.08 -11.51 24.20
C GLY A 512 11.16 -10.41 24.74
N LEU A 513 10.53 -9.67 23.82
CA LEU A 513 9.64 -8.56 24.14
C LEU A 513 8.20 -8.98 23.88
N CYS A 514 7.53 -9.52 24.89
CA CYS A 514 6.13 -9.91 24.83
C CYS A 514 5.33 -9.28 25.98
N VAL A 515 4.33 -8.47 25.62
CA VAL A 515 3.40 -7.86 26.57
C VAL A 515 1.99 -8.36 26.28
N THR A 516 1.36 -8.99 27.25
CA THR A 516 0.07 -9.68 27.13
C THR A 516 -1.03 -9.03 27.97
N GLY A 517 -0.69 -8.11 28.88
CA GLY A 517 -1.66 -7.51 29.79
C GLY A 517 -1.28 -6.16 30.37
N MET A 518 -2.28 -5.50 30.97
CA MET A 518 -2.17 -4.17 31.55
C MET A 518 -1.30 -4.14 32.83
N ASP A 519 -1.16 -5.27 33.52
CA ASP A 519 -0.32 -5.45 34.70
C ASP A 519 1.19 -5.31 34.40
N GLN A 520 1.58 -5.39 33.13
CA GLN A 520 2.95 -5.19 32.66
C GLN A 520 3.25 -3.74 32.21
N VAL A 521 2.26 -2.84 32.22
CA VAL A 521 2.40 -1.42 31.83
C VAL A 521 2.61 -0.54 33.06
N GLU A 522 3.38 0.53 33.03
CA GLU A 522 3.61 1.37 34.22
C GLU A 522 2.32 2.06 34.72
N THR A 523 2.18 2.19 36.05
CA THR A 523 0.94 2.65 36.70
C THR A 523 0.51 4.05 36.28
N ILE A 524 1.44 4.95 35.96
CA ILE A 524 1.14 6.31 35.47
C ILE A 524 0.33 6.32 34.18
N TYR A 525 0.49 5.29 33.35
CA TYR A 525 -0.25 5.16 32.10
C TYR A 525 -1.56 4.40 32.28
N ARG A 526 -1.68 3.59 33.34
CA ARG A 526 -2.93 2.88 33.66
C ARG A 526 -4.00 3.89 34.06
N ARG A 527 -5.23 3.66 33.61
CA ARG A 527 -6.36 4.46 34.08
C ARG A 527 -6.60 4.15 35.56
N MET A 528 -6.77 5.19 36.38
CA MET A 528 -7.31 4.98 37.73
C MET A 528 -8.71 4.41 37.57
N ARG A 529 -8.94 3.20 38.11
CA ARG A 529 -10.31 2.70 38.29
C ARG A 529 -11.01 3.68 39.20
N GLU A 530 -11.98 4.43 38.69
CA GLU A 530 -13.02 4.96 39.56
C GLU A 530 -13.59 3.73 40.26
N LYS A 531 -13.49 3.69 41.60
CA LYS A 531 -14.23 2.71 42.38
C LYS A 531 -15.68 2.98 42.03
N THR A 532 -16.24 2.21 41.10
CA THR A 532 -17.69 2.17 40.90
C THR A 532 -18.23 1.90 42.29
N GLN A 533 -18.91 2.90 42.87
CA GLN A 533 -19.64 2.71 44.10
C GLN A 533 -20.62 1.58 43.82
N ALA A 534 -20.28 0.40 44.32
CA ALA A 534 -21.26 -0.57 44.74
C ALA A 534 -22.02 0.09 45.90
N ALA A 535 -22.97 0.96 45.55
CA ALA A 535 -23.99 1.43 46.44
C ALA A 535 -25.27 0.70 46.00
N SER A 536 -25.48 -0.43 46.69
CA SER A 536 -26.76 -1.03 47.12
C SER A 536 -27.91 -1.08 46.12
#